data_AF-A0A661TR57-F1
#
_entry.id   AF-A0A661TR57-F1
#
_cell.length_a   1.000
_cell.length_b   1.000
_cell.length_c   1.000
_cell.angle_alpha   90.00
_cell.angle_beta   90.00
_cell.angle_gamma   90.00
#
_symmetry.space_group_name_H-M   'P 1'
#
loop_
_entity.id
_entity.type
_entity.pdbx_description
1 polymer ?
#
loop_
_entity_poly.entity_id
_entity_poly.type
_entity_poly.pdbx_seq_one_letter_code
_entity_poly.pdbx_strand_id
1 'polypeptide(L)'
;MENEEIISGIREKDLETLRYYTEKAFGKIFEGKEKAKQRLIYDFLNYIKTDSRDSFLNQLLKILNTRIDDEDVKNLARLINTFNVKYDTTENFSKIAYTIIMSIMAIEEGGE
;
A
#
# COMPACT_ATOMS: atom_id res chain seq x y z
N MET A 1 -22.42 20.51 -1.25
CA MET A 1 -21.31 19.90 -0.49
C MET A 1 -21.58 18.42 -0.52
N GLU A 2 -20.81 17.67 -1.30
CA GLU A 2 -20.89 16.20 -1.27
C GLU A 2 -20.46 15.76 0.13
N ASN A 3 -21.28 14.93 0.78
CA ASN A 3 -20.90 14.28 2.03
C ASN A 3 -19.75 13.33 1.68
N GLU A 4 -18.51 13.72 1.97
CA GLU A 4 -17.37 12.80 1.84
C GLU A 4 -17.63 11.60 2.74
N GLU A 5 -17.75 10.41 2.16
CA GLU A 5 -17.94 9.19 2.93
C GLU A 5 -16.67 8.91 3.75
N ILE A 6 -16.84 8.86 5.07
CA ILE A 6 -15.78 8.55 6.01
C ILE A 6 -15.91 7.07 6.36
N ILE A 7 -15.02 6.26 5.81
CA ILE A 7 -14.92 4.85 6.14
C ILE A 7 -13.97 4.76 7.33
N SER A 8 -14.56 4.66 8.53
CA SER A 8 -13.82 4.40 9.76
C SER A 8 -12.72 5.43 10.09
N GLY A 9 -13.03 6.71 9.93
CA GLY A 9 -12.10 7.80 10.20
C GLY A 9 -11.14 8.13 9.06
N ILE A 10 -11.13 7.36 7.96
CA ILE A 10 -10.38 7.66 6.75
C ILE A 10 -11.36 8.11 5.66
N ARG A 11 -11.03 9.18 4.94
CA ARG A 11 -11.82 9.62 3.78
C ARG A 11 -11.71 8.60 2.65
N GLU A 12 -12.82 8.25 2.02
CA GLU A 12 -12.82 7.31 0.90
C GLU A 12 -11.85 7.69 -0.21
N LYS A 13 -11.83 8.97 -0.62
CA LYS A 13 -10.90 9.48 -1.63
C LYS A 13 -9.43 9.27 -1.30
N ASP A 14 -9.09 9.26 0.00
CA ASP A 14 -7.72 9.02 0.44
C ASP A 14 -7.38 7.54 0.19
N LEU A 15 -8.30 6.61 0.50
CA LEU A 15 -8.15 5.20 0.17
C LEU A 15 -8.10 4.94 -1.34
N GLU A 16 -8.91 5.64 -2.14
CA GLU A 16 -8.84 5.58 -3.61
C GLU A 16 -7.48 6.02 -4.14
N THR A 17 -6.97 7.15 -3.65
CA THR A 17 -5.66 7.67 -4.01
C THR A 17 -4.56 6.66 -3.64
N LEU A 18 -4.68 6.03 -2.47
CA LEU A 18 -3.76 4.98 -2.02
C LEU A 18 -3.78 3.76 -2.93
N ARG A 19 -4.98 3.28 -3.31
CA ARG A 19 -5.12 2.16 -4.26
C ARG A 19 -4.42 2.46 -5.58
N TYR A 20 -4.74 3.62 -6.17
CA TYR A 20 -4.18 4.06 -7.44
C TYR A 20 -2.65 4.06 -7.45
N TYR A 21 -2.01 4.73 -6.49
CA TYR A 21 -0.54 4.79 -6.45
C TYR A 21 0.09 3.46 -6.06
N THR A 22 -0.60 2.64 -5.25
CA THR A 22 -0.15 1.28 -4.95
C THR A 22 -0.07 0.45 -6.22
N GLU A 23 -1.14 0.40 -7.02
CA GLU A 23 -1.16 -0.36 -8.28
C GLU A 23 -0.11 0.12 -9.27
N LYS A 24 0.05 1.44 -9.44
CA LYS A 24 1.06 2.02 -10.35
C LYS A 24 2.49 1.68 -9.93
N ALA A 25 2.83 1.88 -8.66
CA ALA A 25 4.16 1.62 -8.15
C ALA A 25 4.49 0.12 -8.18
N PHE A 26 3.58 -0.70 -7.64
CA PHE A 26 3.83 -2.14 -7.51
C PHE A 26 3.69 -2.90 -8.83
N GLY A 27 2.89 -2.42 -9.79
CA GLY A 27 2.80 -3.01 -11.12
C GLY A 27 4.16 -2.96 -11.82
N LYS A 28 4.87 -1.84 -11.70
CA LYS A 28 6.24 -1.70 -12.19
C LYS A 28 7.22 -2.53 -11.38
N ILE A 29 7.15 -2.49 -10.04
CA ILE A 29 8.10 -3.22 -9.17
C ILE A 29 8.05 -4.73 -9.43
N PHE A 30 6.84 -5.28 -9.63
CA PHE A 30 6.58 -6.71 -9.76
C PHE A 30 6.37 -7.21 -11.18
N GLU A 31 6.55 -6.38 -12.21
CA GLU A 31 6.55 -6.82 -13.61
C GLU A 31 7.48 -8.04 -13.80
N GLY A 32 6.89 -9.18 -14.20
CA GLY A 32 7.59 -10.45 -14.37
C GLY A 32 8.07 -11.13 -13.07
N LYS A 33 7.59 -10.71 -11.89
CA LYS A 33 8.09 -11.16 -10.56
C LYS A 33 6.98 -11.68 -9.64
N GLU A 34 6.08 -12.48 -10.18
CA GLU A 34 4.90 -13.00 -9.46
C GLU A 34 5.20 -13.73 -8.15
N LYS A 35 6.22 -14.58 -8.13
CA LYS A 35 6.64 -15.29 -6.89
C LYS A 35 7.08 -14.32 -5.78
N ALA A 36 7.70 -13.20 -6.16
CA ALA A 36 8.10 -12.17 -5.20
C ALA A 36 6.88 -11.36 -4.71
N LYS A 37 5.93 -11.07 -5.61
CA LYS A 37 4.64 -10.44 -5.28
C LYS A 37 3.88 -11.25 -4.24
N GLN A 38 3.70 -12.54 -4.48
CA GLN A 38 3.02 -13.46 -3.57
C GLN A 38 3.70 -13.53 -2.20
N ARG A 39 5.03 -13.66 -2.17
CA ARG A 39 5.79 -13.68 -0.90
C ARG A 39 5.58 -12.40 -0.09
N LEU A 40 5.63 -11.23 -0.75
CA LEU A 40 5.40 -9.96 -0.07
C LEU A 40 3.99 -9.90 0.54
N ILE A 41 2.97 -10.33 -0.19
CA ILE A 41 1.59 -10.34 0.30
C ILE A 41 1.49 -11.19 1.58
N TYR A 42 2.11 -12.37 1.59
CA TYR A 42 2.13 -13.21 2.79
C TYR A 42 2.84 -12.54 3.97
N ASP A 43 3.99 -11.91 3.74
CA ASP A 43 4.73 -11.19 4.79
C ASP A 43 3.87 -10.05 5.38
N PHE A 44 3.22 -9.28 4.51
CA PHE A 44 2.34 -8.18 4.91
C PHE A 44 1.12 -8.65 5.72
N LEU A 45 0.45 -9.72 5.28
CA LEU A 45 -0.66 -10.32 6.04
C LEU A 45 -0.20 -10.79 7.42
N ASN A 46 1.02 -11.35 7.52
CA ASN A 46 1.58 -11.77 8.79
C ASN A 46 1.90 -10.58 9.71
N TYR A 47 2.40 -9.46 9.18
CA TYR A 47 2.63 -8.26 9.98
C TYR A 47 1.34 -7.66 10.53
N ILE A 48 0.24 -7.68 9.75
CA ILE A 48 -1.08 -7.25 10.26
C ILE A 48 -1.53 -8.19 11.39
N LYS A 49 -1.46 -9.51 11.19
CA LYS A 49 -1.86 -10.52 12.18
C LYS A 49 -1.11 -10.39 13.51
N THR A 50 0.14 -9.94 13.46
CA THR A 50 1.03 -9.81 14.62
C THR A 50 1.15 -8.37 15.14
N ASP A 51 0.29 -7.46 14.66
CA ASP A 51 0.30 -6.02 14.98
C ASP A 51 1.69 -5.36 14.83
N SER A 52 2.48 -5.84 13.86
CA SER A 52 3.86 -5.43 13.63
C SER A 52 3.95 -4.28 12.62
N ARG A 53 3.38 -3.13 12.98
CA ARG A 53 3.32 -1.94 12.11
C ARG A 53 4.67 -1.46 11.61
N ASP A 54 5.66 -1.37 12.48
CA ASP A 54 7.01 -0.91 12.07
C ASP A 54 7.65 -1.87 11.08
N SER A 55 7.48 -3.17 11.27
CA SER A 55 7.96 -4.19 10.33
C SER A 55 7.28 -4.07 8.97
N PHE A 56 5.96 -3.84 8.96
CA PHE A 56 5.21 -3.59 7.73
C PHE A 56 5.75 -2.36 7.00
N LEU A 57 5.86 -1.22 7.68
CA LEU A 57 6.32 0.04 7.08
C LEU A 57 7.77 -0.06 6.59
N ASN A 58 8.66 -0.66 7.37
CA ASN A 58 10.06 -0.86 6.98
C ASN A 58 10.18 -1.73 5.72
N GLN A 59 9.43 -2.83 5.66
CA GLN A 59 9.45 -3.71 4.49
C GLN A 59 8.86 -3.01 3.25
N LEU A 60 7.77 -2.26 3.43
CA LEU A 60 7.14 -1.47 2.37
C LEU A 60 8.13 -0.43 1.81
N LEU A 61 8.71 0.41 2.66
CA LEU A 61 9.66 1.43 2.26
C LEU A 61 10.91 0.84 1.60
N LYS A 62 11.43 -0.29 2.10
CA LYS A 62 12.55 -1.01 1.50
C LYS A 62 12.28 -1.42 0.06
N ILE A 63 11.06 -1.87 -0.24
CA ILE A 63 10.68 -2.29 -1.58
C ILE A 63 10.48 -1.08 -2.49
N LEU A 64 9.83 -0.03 -2.01
CA LEU A 64 9.70 1.22 -2.77
C LEU A 64 11.08 1.79 -3.12
N ASN A 65 12.04 1.71 -2.21
CA ASN A 65 13.39 2.20 -2.44
C ASN A 65 14.13 1.48 -3.60
N THR A 66 13.68 0.30 -4.03
CA THR A 66 14.27 -0.41 -5.19
C THR A 66 14.02 0.29 -6.52
N ARG A 67 13.02 1.18 -6.59
CA ARG A 67 12.69 2.00 -7.76
C ARG A 67 12.47 3.46 -7.35
N ILE A 68 13.30 3.97 -6.43
CA ILE A 68 13.13 5.31 -5.85
C ILE A 68 13.15 6.44 -6.90
N ASP A 69 13.72 6.21 -8.08
CA ASP A 69 13.75 7.19 -9.17
C ASP A 69 12.41 7.31 -9.92
N ASP A 70 11.52 6.33 -9.78
CA ASP A 70 10.19 6.32 -10.41
C ASP A 70 9.22 7.26 -9.67
N GLU A 71 8.51 8.11 -10.42
CA GLU A 71 7.65 9.13 -9.81
C GLU A 71 6.41 8.53 -9.13
N ASP A 72 5.85 7.42 -9.63
CA ASP A 72 4.70 6.76 -8.98
C ASP A 72 5.12 6.17 -7.63
N VAL A 73 6.34 5.63 -7.56
CA VAL A 73 6.94 5.13 -6.32
C VAL A 73 7.17 6.26 -5.31
N LYS A 74 7.70 7.41 -5.76
CA LYS A 74 7.86 8.60 -4.91
C LYS A 74 6.52 9.11 -4.39
N ASN A 75 5.50 9.15 -5.24
CA ASN A 75 4.16 9.60 -4.87
C ASN A 75 3.53 8.66 -3.83
N LEU A 76 3.68 7.35 -4.00
CA LEU A 76 3.23 6.39 -3.01
C LEU A 76 3.97 6.55 -1.67
N ALA A 77 5.30 6.73 -1.68
CA ALA A 77 6.08 6.94 -0.46
C ALA A 77 5.64 8.21 0.30
N ARG A 78 5.41 9.32 -0.41
CA ARG A 78 4.88 10.57 0.17
C ARG A 78 3.49 10.37 0.77
N LEU A 79 2.64 9.60 0.08
CA LEU A 79 1.28 9.31 0.54
C LEU A 79 1.29 8.46 1.82
N ILE A 80 2.12 7.41 1.87
CA ILE A 80 2.30 6.58 3.06
C ILE A 80 2.75 7.43 4.25
N ASN A 81 3.73 8.33 4.05
CA ASN A 81 4.17 9.23 5.10
C ASN A 81 3.03 10.15 5.59
N THR A 82 2.25 10.71 4.67
CA THR A 82 1.08 11.53 5.00
C THR A 82 0.05 10.73 5.81
N PHE A 83 -0.21 9.48 5.43
CA PHE A 83 -1.20 8.64 6.09
C PHE A 83 -0.74 8.19 7.46
N ASN A 84 0.56 7.89 7.62
CA ASN A 84 1.16 7.52 8.88
C ASN A 84 1.03 8.63 9.93
N VAL A 85 1.07 9.90 9.51
CA VAL A 85 0.86 11.06 10.39
C VAL A 85 -0.62 11.36 10.60
N LYS A 86 -1.43 11.33 9.52
CA LYS A 86 -2.83 11.76 9.55
C LYS A 86 -3.76 10.75 10.22
N TYR A 87 -3.46 9.46 10.10
CA TYR A 87 -4.33 8.34 10.49
C TYR A 87 -3.63 7.40 11.47
N ASP A 88 -2.93 7.95 12.46
CA ASP A 88 -2.07 7.22 13.38
C ASP A 88 -2.85 6.44 14.47
N THR A 89 -3.62 5.42 14.06
CA THR A 89 -4.30 4.49 14.98
C THR A 89 -4.13 3.06 14.49
N THR A 90 -4.21 2.07 15.40
CA THR A 90 -4.12 0.65 15.05
C THR A 90 -5.22 0.21 14.07
N GLU A 91 -6.45 0.72 14.25
CA GLU A 91 -7.58 0.44 13.36
C GLU A 91 -7.32 0.97 11.94
N ASN A 92 -6.83 2.21 11.84
CA ASN A 92 -6.50 2.82 10.56
C ASN A 92 -5.31 2.15 9.89
N PHE A 93 -4.30 1.75 10.68
CA PHE A 93 -3.15 0.99 10.17
C PHE A 93 -3.62 -0.28 9.46
N SER A 94 -4.47 -1.08 10.10
CA SER A 94 -4.99 -2.32 9.49
C SER A 94 -5.71 -2.04 8.17
N LYS A 95 -6.55 -1.00 8.12
CA LYS A 95 -7.29 -0.61 6.91
C LYS A 95 -6.39 -0.14 5.77
N ILE A 96 -5.40 0.69 6.08
CA ILE A 96 -4.40 1.17 5.12
C ILE A 96 -3.58 -0.01 4.60
N ALA A 97 -3.11 -0.88 5.50
CA ALA A 97 -2.32 -2.06 5.14
C ALA A 97 -3.11 -3.04 4.26
N TYR A 98 -4.38 -3.32 4.59
CA TYR A 98 -5.25 -4.13 3.74
C TYR A 98 -5.52 -3.47 2.38
N THR A 99 -5.70 -2.16 2.33
CA THR A 99 -5.89 -1.44 1.06
C THR A 99 -4.67 -1.61 0.16
N ILE A 100 -3.46 -1.49 0.71
CA ILE A 100 -2.21 -1.72 -0.03
C ILE A 100 -2.14 -3.17 -0.52
N ILE A 101 -2.39 -4.15 0.36
CA ILE A 101 -2.32 -5.59 0.00
C ILE A 101 -3.31 -5.92 -1.13
N MET A 102 -4.57 -5.49 -1.00
CA MET A 102 -5.60 -5.77 -1.99
C MET A 102 -5.28 -5.13 -3.34
N SER A 103 -4.74 -3.91 -3.36
CA SER A 103 -4.26 -3.28 -4.59
C SER A 103 -3.06 -3.99 -5.20
N ILE A 104 -2.13 -4.52 -4.39
CA ILE A 104 -1.03 -5.35 -4.92
C ILE A 104 -1.58 -6.65 -5.53
N MET A 105 -2.58 -7.26 -4.90
CA MET A 105 -3.24 -8.46 -5.41
C MET A 105 -4.04 -8.21 -6.69
N ALA A 106 -4.63 -7.02 -6.84
CA ALA A 106 -5.42 -6.63 -8.00
C ALA A 106 -4.58 -6.33 -9.25
N ILE A 107 -3.26 -6.20 -9.11
CA ILE A 107 -2.36 -6.11 -10.26
C ILE A 107 -2.41 -7.46 -10.99
N GLU A 108 -3.12 -7.44 -12.12
CA GLU A 108 -3.19 -8.56 -13.04
C GLU A 108 -1.78 -8.98 -13.45
N GLU A 109 -1.58 -10.29 -13.55
CA GLU A 109 -0.42 -10.83 -14.26
C GLU A 109 -0.50 -10.23 -15.67
N GLY A 110 0.54 -9.55 -16.13
CA GLY A 110 0.58 -9.05 -17.50
C GLY A 110 0.33 -10.23 -18.44
N GLY A 111 -0.91 -10.33 -18.92
CA GLY A 111 -1.33 -11.28 -19.94
C GLY A 111 -0.74 -10.80 -21.26
N GLU A 112 0.00 -11.69 -21.91
CA GLU A 112 0.34 -11.59 -23.32
C GLU A 112 -0.89 -11.34 -24.21
#